data_AF-A0A816XPG5-F1
#
_entry.id   AF-A0A816XPG5-F1
#
_cell.length_a   1.000
_cell.length_b   1.000
_cell.length_c   1.000
_cell.angle_alpha   90.00
_cell.angle_beta   90.00
_cell.angle_gamma   90.00
#
_symmetry.space_group_name_H-M   'P 1'
#
loop_
_entity.id
_entity.type
_entity.pdbx_description
1 polymer ?
#
loop_
_entity_poly.entity_id
_entity_poly.type
_entity_poly.pdbx_seq_one_letter_code
_entity_poly.pdbx_strand_id
1 'polypeptide(L)'
;MLCSLWLKTIFSNLDINVFNFLRCRESALLLTMPIGSALLLVDALQQDLSLASLTDSSSKDPVVSSPLPSALHEMGIHSLSEFEADQVLQRRRDLTNC
;
A
#
# COMPACT_ATOMS: atom_id res chain seq x y z
N MET A 1 -28.29 -11.25 -23.76
CA MET A 1 -27.77 -10.25 -22.80
C MET A 1 -27.57 -10.79 -21.38
N LEU A 2 -28.28 -11.85 -20.93
CA LEU A 2 -28.09 -12.45 -19.61
C LEU A 2 -26.76 -13.23 -19.44
N CYS A 3 -26.26 -13.91 -20.48
CA CYS A 3 -25.00 -14.66 -20.41
C CYS A 3 -23.78 -13.75 -20.21
N SER A 4 -23.77 -12.58 -20.86
CA SER A 4 -22.74 -11.55 -20.70
C SER A 4 -22.73 -10.94 -19.30
N LEU A 5 -23.90 -10.83 -18.65
CA LEU A 5 -24.00 -10.33 -17.27
C LEU A 5 -23.50 -11.37 -16.26
N TRP A 6 -23.83 -12.64 -16.42
CA TRP A 6 -23.37 -13.71 -15.53
C TRP A 6 -21.85 -13.92 -15.62
N LEU A 7 -21.28 -13.89 -16.83
CA LEU A 7 -19.83 -13.86 -17.01
C LEU A 7 -19.23 -12.65 -16.30
N LYS A 8 -19.77 -11.45 -16.52
CA LYS A 8 -19.27 -10.22 -15.88
C LYS A 8 -19.29 -10.34 -14.36
N THR A 9 -20.34 -10.92 -13.76
CA THR A 9 -20.41 -11.16 -12.32
C THR A 9 -19.39 -12.17 -11.81
N ILE A 10 -19.12 -13.26 -12.55
CA ILE A 10 -18.10 -14.25 -12.18
C ILE A 10 -16.70 -13.63 -12.28
N PHE A 11 -16.39 -12.93 -13.37
CA PHE A 11 -15.12 -12.25 -13.53
C PHE A 11 -14.93 -11.18 -12.46
N SER A 12 -15.95 -10.36 -12.17
CA SER A 12 -15.87 -9.37 -11.08
C SER A 12 -15.68 -10.02 -9.70
N ASN A 13 -16.32 -11.15 -9.42
CA ASN A 13 -16.08 -11.88 -8.15
C ASN A 13 -14.70 -12.53 -8.10
N LEU A 14 -14.20 -13.04 -9.23
CA LEU A 14 -12.84 -13.58 -9.34
C LEU A 14 -11.81 -12.47 -9.11
N ASP A 15 -12.02 -11.30 -9.72
CA ASP A 15 -11.16 -10.12 -9.58
C ASP A 15 -11.14 -9.63 -8.13
N ILE A 16 -12.29 -9.58 -7.45
CA ILE A 16 -12.37 -9.24 -6.02
C ILE A 16 -11.59 -10.25 -5.17
N ASN A 17 -11.72 -11.56 -5.44
CA ASN A 17 -11.01 -12.59 -4.68
C ASN A 17 -9.50 -12.56 -4.92
N VAL A 18 -9.06 -12.34 -6.16
CA VAL A 18 -7.64 -12.19 -6.51
C VAL A 18 -7.07 -10.92 -5.88
N PHE A 19 -7.77 -9.80 -5.95
CA PHE A 19 -7.36 -8.55 -5.34
C PHE A 19 -7.24 -8.65 -3.82
N ASN A 20 -8.23 -9.27 -3.16
CA ASN A 20 -8.19 -9.53 -1.72
C ASN A 20 -7.06 -10.49 -1.34
N PHE A 21 -6.79 -11.52 -2.14
CA PHE A 21 -5.68 -12.43 -1.93
C PHE A 21 -4.32 -11.72 -2.02
N LEU A 22 -4.14 -10.86 -3.02
CA LEU A 22 -2.92 -10.08 -3.19
C LEU A 22 -2.69 -9.12 -2.01
N ARG A 23 -3.74 -8.41 -1.57
CA ARG A 23 -3.68 -7.55 -0.37
C ARG A 23 -3.34 -8.32 0.89
N CYS A 24 -3.90 -9.51 1.06
CA CYS A 24 -3.59 -10.38 2.20
C CYS A 24 -2.13 -10.84 2.17
N ARG A 25 -1.63 -11.26 0.99
CA ARG A 25 -0.22 -11.64 0.79
C ARG A 25 0.73 -10.49 1.09
N GLU A 26 0.46 -9.29 0.57
CA GLU A 26 1.29 -8.11 0.81
C GLU A 26 1.26 -7.68 2.28
N SER A 27 0.10 -7.76 2.94
CA SER A 27 -0.01 -7.50 4.39
C SER A 27 0.82 -8.49 5.20
N ALA A 28 0.79 -9.78 4.83
CA ALA A 28 1.61 -10.81 5.48
C ALA A 28 3.11 -10.56 5.27
N LEU A 29 3.52 -10.10 4.09
CA LEU A 29 4.90 -9.70 3.82
C LEU A 29 5.34 -8.57 4.76
N LEU A 30 4.50 -7.53 4.92
CA LEU A 30 4.76 -6.42 5.83
C LEU A 30 4.86 -6.87 7.29
N LEU A 31 4.01 -7.80 7.72
CA LEU A 31 4.03 -8.35 9.08
C LEU A 31 5.24 -9.25 9.36
N THR A 32 5.78 -9.93 8.35
CA THR A 32 6.82 -10.96 8.50
C THR A 32 8.23 -10.49 8.17
N MET A 33 8.41 -9.32 7.55
CA MET A 33 9.76 -8.77 7.25
C MET A 33 10.61 -8.58 8.52
N PRO A 34 11.92 -8.28 8.46
CA PRO A 34 12.70 -7.94 9.64
C PRO A 34 12.23 -6.63 10.30
N ILE A 35 12.32 -6.53 11.63
CA ILE A 35 11.82 -5.36 12.36
C ILE A 35 12.55 -4.05 11.98
N GLY A 36 13.86 -4.12 11.74
CA GLY A 36 14.65 -2.97 11.28
C GLY A 36 14.15 -2.44 9.94
N SER A 37 13.85 -3.34 9.00
CA SER A 37 13.29 -2.99 7.68
C SER A 37 11.90 -2.37 7.81
N ALA A 38 11.06 -2.90 8.71
CA ALA A 38 9.73 -2.37 8.96
C ALA A 38 9.78 -0.95 9.54
N LEU A 39 10.70 -0.68 10.48
CA LEU A 39 10.86 0.66 11.06
C LEU A 39 11.35 1.68 10.03
N LEU A 40 12.30 1.31 9.18
CA LEU A 40 12.77 2.17 8.09
C LEU A 40 11.65 2.53 7.10
N LEU A 41 10.76 1.58 6.79
CA LEU A 41 9.59 1.83 5.94
C LEU A 41 8.57 2.74 6.59
N VAL A 42 8.34 2.61 7.90
CA VAL A 42 7.45 3.53 8.65
C VAL A 42 8.00 4.94 8.59
N ASP A 43 9.29 5.12 8.89
CA ASP A 43 9.91 6.45 8.87
C ASP A 43 9.88 7.08 7.48
N ALA A 44 10.08 6.27 6.43
CA ALA A 44 9.99 6.73 5.05
C ALA A 44 8.55 7.12 4.66
N LEU A 45 7.57 6.25 4.93
CA LEU A 45 6.15 6.52 4.63
C LEU A 45 5.60 7.73 5.39
N GLN A 46 6.00 7.92 6.65
CA GLN A 46 5.58 9.09 7.44
C GLN A 46 6.17 10.40 6.89
N GLN A 47 7.41 10.37 6.39
CA GLN A 47 8.01 11.53 5.75
C GLN A 47 7.26 11.91 4.47
N ASP A 48 6.90 10.95 3.62
CA ASP A 48 6.16 11.25 2.38
C ASP A 48 4.74 11.73 2.63
N LEU A 49 4.02 11.12 3.57
CA LEU A 49 2.68 11.57 3.94
C LEU A 49 2.71 13.02 4.46
N SER A 50 3.76 13.39 5.20
CA SER A 50 3.94 14.76 5.68
C SER A 50 4.24 15.75 4.54
N LEU A 51 5.05 15.35 3.56
CA LEU A 51 5.39 16.13 2.36
C LEU A 51 4.19 16.31 1.43
N ALA A 52 3.43 15.24 1.18
CA ALA A 52 2.21 15.27 0.38
C ALA A 52 1.15 16.21 0.99
N SER A 53 1.04 16.24 2.32
CA SER A 53 0.11 17.12 3.02
C SER A 53 0.46 18.62 2.90
N LEU A 54 1.74 18.95 2.72
CA LEU A 54 2.21 20.34 2.58
C LEU A 54 2.03 20.88 1.17
N THR A 55 2.07 20.01 0.16
CA THR A 55 1.91 20.37 -1.25
C THR A 55 0.46 20.65 -1.69
N ASP A 56 -0.53 20.39 -0.83
CA ASP A 56 -1.95 20.66 -1.13
C ASP A 56 -2.34 22.15 -0.98
N SER A 57 -1.35 23.02 -0.75
CA SER A 57 -1.51 24.47 -0.76
C SER A 57 -0.59 25.13 -1.78
N SER A 58 -1.19 25.58 -2.90
CA SER A 58 -0.63 26.50 -3.90
C SER A 58 0.08 25.88 -5.13
N SER A 59 -0.68 25.82 -6.22
CA SER A 59 -0.34 26.25 -7.59
C SER A 59 1.00 25.86 -8.24
N LYS A 60 0.87 25.16 -9.37
CA LYS A 60 1.78 25.09 -10.55
C LYS A 60 3.18 24.50 -10.33
N ASP A 61 3.35 23.30 -10.92
CA ASP A 61 4.56 22.66 -11.46
C ASP A 61 5.90 23.40 -11.22
N PRO A 62 6.92 22.65 -10.73
CA PRO A 62 7.67 21.85 -11.68
C PRO A 62 7.98 20.41 -11.21
N VAL A 63 8.08 19.56 -12.22
CA VAL A 63 8.66 18.21 -12.24
C VAL A 63 9.79 18.02 -11.22
N VAL A 64 9.44 17.48 -10.05
CA VAL A 64 10.35 16.75 -9.17
C VAL A 64 9.67 15.41 -8.96
N SER A 65 9.97 14.46 -9.83
CA SER A 65 9.54 13.08 -9.67
C SER A 65 10.12 12.56 -8.35
N SER A 66 9.22 12.50 -7.39
CA SER A 66 9.30 12.11 -5.99
C SER A 66 10.09 10.82 -5.74
N PRO A 67 10.91 10.75 -4.68
CA PRO A 67 11.68 9.55 -4.39
C PRO A 67 10.99 8.72 -3.31
N LEU A 68 9.79 8.15 -3.53
CA LEU A 68 9.25 7.12 -2.60
C LEU A 68 8.01 6.30 -2.98
N PRO A 69 7.29 6.51 -4.11
CA PRO A 69 6.46 5.43 -4.68
C PRO A 69 7.27 4.14 -4.93
N SER A 70 8.61 4.21 -4.82
CA SER A 70 9.59 3.16 -5.06
C SER A 70 9.73 2.15 -3.92
N ALA A 71 9.68 2.49 -2.63
CA ALA A 71 10.08 1.52 -1.59
C ALA A 71 9.10 0.35 -1.43
N LEU A 72 7.79 0.63 -1.42
CA LEU A 72 6.75 -0.40 -1.41
C LEU A 72 6.74 -1.20 -2.73
N HIS A 73 6.88 -0.51 -3.88
CA HIS A 73 6.95 -1.16 -5.19
C HIS A 73 8.20 -2.03 -5.37
N GLU A 74 9.36 -1.60 -4.87
CA GLU A 74 10.62 -2.35 -4.88
C GLU A 74 10.51 -3.61 -4.00
N MET A 75 9.67 -3.57 -2.97
CA MET A 75 9.31 -4.73 -2.15
C MET A 75 8.19 -5.60 -2.74
N GLY A 76 7.68 -5.25 -3.92
CA GLY A 76 6.60 -5.98 -4.59
C GLY A 76 5.21 -5.78 -3.97
N ILE A 77 5.00 -4.65 -3.29
CA ILE A 77 3.72 -4.24 -2.72
C ILE A 77 3.07 -3.28 -3.72
N HIS A 78 2.01 -3.75 -4.39
CA HIS A 78 1.31 -3.02 -5.44
C HIS A 78 -0.20 -2.90 -5.18
N SER A 79 -0.75 -3.78 -4.34
CA SER A 79 -2.19 -3.93 -4.12
C SER A 79 -2.67 -3.19 -2.88
N LEU A 80 -1.79 -2.99 -1.89
CA LEU A 80 -1.98 -2.12 -0.74
C LEU A 80 -1.73 -0.67 -1.13
N SER A 81 -2.62 0.22 -0.70
CA SER A 81 -2.35 1.65 -0.68
C SER A 81 -1.31 1.98 0.41
N GLU A 82 -0.62 3.13 0.27
CA GLU A 82 0.35 3.63 1.27
C GLU A 82 -0.28 3.70 2.68
N PHE A 83 -1.53 4.15 2.77
CA PHE A 83 -2.28 4.21 4.03
C PHE A 83 -2.57 2.83 4.64
N GLU A 84 -2.88 1.83 3.81
CA GLU A 84 -3.08 0.45 4.27
C GLU A 84 -1.75 -0.18 4.71
N ALA A 85 -0.67 0.09 3.98
CA ALA A 85 0.67 -0.37 4.34
C ALA A 85 1.15 0.23 5.67
N ASP A 86 0.96 1.54 5.87
CA ASP A 86 1.28 2.23 7.13
C ASP A 86 0.49 1.63 8.31
N GLN A 87 -0.82 1.39 8.17
CA GLN A 87 -1.61 0.73 9.22
C GLN A 87 -1.09 -0.68 9.57
N VAL A 88 -0.69 -1.47 8.58
CA VAL A 88 -0.15 -2.81 8.80
C VAL A 88 1.18 -2.72 9.56
N LEU A 89 2.04 -1.77 9.19
CA LEU A 89 3.32 -1.54 9.86
C LEU A 89 3.14 -0.99 11.28
N GLN A 90 2.16 -0.12 11.52
CA GLN A 90 1.81 0.36 12.86
C GLN A 90 1.32 -0.78 13.75
N ARG A 91 0.38 -1.61 13.26
CA ARG A 91 -0.09 -2.80 13.99
C ARG A 91 1.04 -3.75 14.34
N ARG A 92 2.01 -3.90 13.44
CA ARG A 92 3.20 -4.69 13.68
C ARG A 92 4.07 -4.10 14.80
N ARG A 93 4.26 -2.78 14.80
CA ARG A 93 4.98 -2.06 15.86
C ARG A 93 4.31 -2.31 17.22
N ASP A 94 2.98 -2.21 17.27
CA ASP A 94 2.19 -2.47 18.47
C ASP A 94 2.36 -3.91 18.96
N LEU A 95 2.31 -4.90 18.05
CA LEU A 95 2.53 -6.32 18.36
C LEU A 95 3.93 -6.62 18.87
N THR A 96 4.95 -5.86 18.47
CA THR A 96 6.33 -6.06 18.96
C THR A 96 6.54 -5.43 20.35
N ASN A 97 5.75 -4.42 20.70
CA ASN A 97 5.86 -3.71 21.98
C ASN A 97 5.02 -4.33 23.10
N CYS A 98 4.24 -5.38 22.81
CA CYS A 98 3.45 -6.16 23.77
C CYS A 98 4.25 -7.35 24.30
#